data_AF-A0A8T3MFL4-F1
#
_entry.id   AF-A0A8T3MFL4-F1
#
_cell.length_a   1.000
_cell.length_b   1.000
_cell.length_c   1.000
_cell.angle_alpha   90.00
_cell.angle_beta   90.00
_cell.angle_gamma   90.00
#
_symmetry.space_group_name_H-M   'P 1'
#
loop_
_entity.id
_entity.type
_entity.pdbx_description
1 polymer ?
#
loop_
_entity_poly.entity_id
_entity_poly.type
_entity_poly.pdbx_seq_one_letter_code
_entity_poly.pdbx_strand_id
1 'polypeptide(L)'
;MGTADPGPAAPITGGVPTLIMRGWLDPFSAPIRDVTAATASVGGVHVLEVPNQSYNVLGYVECPRSIRNAWIDAPARPPADVACLDGIPDIELAP
;
A
#
# COMPACT_ATOMS: atom_id res chain seq x y z
N MET A 1 -28.47 -0.72 -5.60
CA MET A 1 -27.06 -0.82 -6.03
C MET A 1 -26.68 0.54 -6.56
N GLY A 2 -25.83 1.28 -5.83
CA GLY A 2 -25.26 2.54 -6.33
C GLY A 2 -24.08 2.23 -7.24
N THR A 3 -23.90 3.00 -8.31
CA THR A 3 -22.69 2.94 -9.13
C THR A 3 -21.51 3.41 -8.29
N ALA A 4 -20.34 2.77 -8.42
CA ALA A 4 -19.11 3.30 -7.86
C ALA A 4 -18.89 4.73 -8.39
N ASP A 5 -18.38 5.62 -7.54
CA ASP A 5 -17.98 6.94 -8.00
C ASP A 5 -16.98 6.80 -9.15
N PRO A 6 -17.06 7.66 -10.18
CA PRO A 6 -16.06 7.68 -11.22
C PRO A 6 -14.69 7.84 -10.56
N GLY A 7 -13.76 6.94 -10.90
CA GLY A 7 -12.38 7.02 -10.42
C GLY A 7 -11.79 8.40 -10.70
N PRO A 8 -10.73 8.81 -9.97
CA PRO A 8 -10.17 10.14 -10.08
C PRO A 8 -9.92 10.52 -11.55
N ALA A 9 -10.61 11.57 -12.01
CA ALA A 9 -10.68 11.96 -13.42
C ALA A 9 -9.39 12.66 -13.93
N ALA A 10 -8.48 13.02 -13.03
CA ALA A 10 -7.23 13.70 -13.36
C ALA A 10 -6.06 13.10 -12.56
N PRO A 11 -4.84 13.04 -13.14
CA PRO A 11 -3.64 12.61 -12.43
C PRO A 11 -3.40 13.46 -11.17
N ILE A 12 -2.99 12.82 -10.07
CA ILE A 12 -2.52 13.52 -8.88
C ILE A 12 -1.23 14.26 -9.26
N THR A 13 -1.20 15.59 -9.15
CA THR A 13 -0.04 16.41 -9.58
C THR A 13 0.75 17.02 -8.41
N GLY A 14 0.40 16.66 -7.17
CA GLY A 14 1.04 17.19 -5.96
C GLY A 14 2.31 16.42 -5.58
N GLY A 15 3.41 17.13 -5.31
CA GLY A 15 4.69 16.58 -4.88
C GLY A 15 4.81 16.26 -3.38
N VAL A 16 3.69 15.95 -2.71
CA VAL A 16 3.73 15.51 -1.31
C VAL A 16 4.18 14.04 -1.31
N PRO A 17 5.30 13.70 -0.65
CA PRO A 17 5.71 12.30 -0.57
C PRO A 17 4.60 11.47 0.04
N THR A 18 4.30 10.34 -0.59
CA THR A 18 3.14 9.52 -0.23
C THR A 18 3.55 8.05 -0.17
N LEU A 19 3.23 7.40 0.94
CA LEU A 19 3.35 5.96 1.09
C LEU A 19 1.96 5.32 1.02
N ILE A 20 1.74 4.47 0.03
CA ILE A 20 0.53 3.66 -0.13
C ILE A 20 0.87 2.23 0.26
N MET A 21 0.11 1.66 1.19
CA MET A 21 0.25 0.26 1.60
C MET A 21 -1.08 -0.45 1.42
N ARG A 22 -1.09 -1.50 0.59
CA ARG A 22 -2.29 -2.27 0.24
C ARG A 22 -2.12 -3.72 0.67
N GLY A 23 -3.17 -4.35 1.19
CA GLY A 23 -3.15 -5.78 1.44
C GLY A 23 -3.33 -6.57 0.14
N TRP A 24 -2.52 -7.61 -0.07
CA TRP A 24 -2.63 -8.45 -1.27
C TRP A 24 -4.04 -9.05 -1.45
N LEU A 25 -4.69 -9.40 -0.33
CA LEU A 25 -6.03 -10.00 -0.25
C LEU A 25 -7.14 -8.97 0.02
N ASP A 26 -6.92 -7.68 -0.25
CA ASP A 26 -7.94 -6.64 -0.11
C ASP A 26 -8.93 -6.69 -1.28
N PRO A 27 -10.22 -7.04 -1.06
CA PRO A 27 -11.22 -7.11 -2.13
C PRO A 27 -11.91 -5.77 -2.40
N PHE A 28 -11.69 -4.76 -1.55
CA PHE A 28 -12.39 -3.48 -1.62
C PHE A 28 -11.56 -2.42 -2.33
N SER A 29 -10.25 -2.40 -2.09
CA SER A 29 -9.33 -1.46 -2.73
C SER A 29 -9.02 -1.88 -4.17
N ALA A 30 -8.76 -0.89 -5.03
CA ALA A 30 -8.32 -1.12 -6.41
C ALA A 30 -7.10 -2.06 -6.46
N PRO A 31 -6.98 -2.92 -7.49
CA PRO A 31 -5.80 -3.76 -7.69
C PRO A 31 -4.49 -2.97 -7.67
N ILE A 32 -3.42 -3.57 -7.15
CA ILE A 32 -2.10 -2.90 -7.02
C ILE A 32 -1.59 -2.32 -8.35
N ARG A 33 -1.85 -3.01 -9.47
CA ARG A 33 -1.49 -2.56 -10.82
C ARG A 33 -2.17 -1.24 -11.20
N ASP A 34 -3.42 -1.06 -10.79
CA ASP A 34 -4.22 0.13 -11.14
C ASP A 34 -3.77 1.31 -10.27
N VAL A 35 -3.46 1.05 -9.00
CA VAL A 35 -2.85 2.03 -8.08
C VAL A 35 -1.50 2.50 -8.63
N THR A 36 -0.60 1.57 -8.95
CA THR A 36 0.73 1.88 -9.50
C THR A 36 0.63 2.67 -10.81
N ALA A 37 -0.28 2.32 -11.70
CA ALA A 37 -0.52 3.06 -12.94
C ALA A 37 -1.02 4.48 -12.67
N ALA A 38 -1.96 4.66 -11.74
CA ALA A 38 -2.49 5.97 -11.37
C ALA A 38 -1.45 6.89 -10.72
N THR A 39 -0.44 6.33 -10.05
CA THR A 39 0.60 7.10 -9.35
C THR A 39 1.92 7.19 -10.12
N ALA A 40 2.05 6.55 -11.28
CA ALA A 40 3.33 6.42 -12.00
C ALA A 40 3.97 7.76 -12.38
N SER A 41 3.17 8.80 -12.63
CA SER A 41 3.66 10.14 -12.99
C SER A 41 3.94 11.04 -11.78
N VAL A 42 3.69 10.55 -10.56
CA VAL A 42 3.79 11.34 -9.33
C VAL A 42 5.11 11.03 -8.63
N GLY A 43 6.03 11.99 -8.65
CA GLY A 43 7.31 11.87 -7.95
C GLY A 43 7.11 11.74 -6.44
N GLY A 44 7.85 10.82 -5.80
CA GLY A 44 7.80 10.63 -4.35
C GLY A 44 6.64 9.78 -3.84
N VAL A 45 5.93 9.08 -4.73
CA VAL A 45 4.96 8.05 -4.33
C VAL A 45 5.63 6.69 -4.26
N HIS A 46 5.44 6.01 -3.14
CA HIS A 46 5.87 4.64 -2.90
C HIS A 46 4.64 3.77 -2.69
N VAL A 47 4.54 2.68 -3.44
CA VAL A 47 3.42 1.73 -3.35
C VAL A 47 3.97 0.39 -2.89
N LEU A 48 3.47 -0.11 -1.77
CA LEU A 48 3.83 -1.41 -1.20
C LEU A 48 2.59 -2.30 -1.12
N GLU A 49 2.72 -3.53 -1.61
CA GLU A 49 1.76 -4.59 -1.35
C GLU A 49 2.23 -5.39 -0.13
N VAL A 50 1.33 -5.60 0.83
CA VAL A 50 1.59 -6.34 2.07
C VAL A 50 1.06 -7.77 1.89
N PRO A 51 1.94 -8.78 1.86
CA PRO A 51 1.55 -10.18 1.70
C PRO A 51 0.57 -10.63 2.77
N ASN A 52 -0.33 -11.55 2.42
CA ASN A 52 -1.21 -12.24 3.36
C ASN A 52 -2.07 -11.33 4.26
N GLN A 53 -2.31 -10.09 3.84
CA GLN A 53 -3.16 -9.13 4.54
C GLN A 53 -4.33 -8.69 3.64
N SER A 54 -5.48 -8.44 4.25
CA SER A 54 -6.64 -7.83 3.58
C SER A 54 -6.65 -6.32 3.80
N TYR A 55 -7.82 -5.70 3.90
CA TYR A 55 -7.97 -4.29 4.24
C TYR A 55 -7.36 -3.97 5.63
N ASN A 56 -6.85 -2.75 5.80
CA ASN A 56 -6.17 -2.29 7.02
C ASN A 56 -4.90 -3.10 7.39
N VAL A 57 -3.87 -3.02 6.54
CA VAL A 57 -2.58 -3.72 6.70
C VAL A 57 -1.80 -3.39 7.99
N LEU A 58 -2.23 -2.40 8.76
CA LEU A 58 -1.58 -1.94 9.99
C LEU A 58 -2.10 -2.62 11.27
N GLY A 59 -3.10 -3.50 11.14
CA GLY A 59 -3.80 -4.10 12.29
C GLY A 59 -3.04 -5.22 12.98
N TYR A 60 -2.54 -6.20 12.23
CA TYR A 60 -2.09 -7.49 12.80
C TYR A 60 -0.57 -7.70 12.73
N VAL A 61 0.07 -7.29 11.63
CA VAL A 61 1.51 -7.51 11.43
C VAL A 61 2.31 -6.29 11.89
N GLU A 62 3.47 -6.51 12.50
CA GLU A 62 4.36 -5.45 12.97
C GLU A 62 5.10 -4.77 11.81
N CYS A 63 5.62 -5.56 10.88
CA CYS A 63 6.39 -5.10 9.72
C CYS A 63 5.82 -3.86 9.01
N PRO A 64 4.56 -3.81 8.55
CA PRO A 64 4.02 -2.64 7.86
C PRO A 64 3.92 -1.39 8.75
N ARG A 65 3.80 -1.56 10.08
CA ARG A 65 3.85 -0.44 11.03
C ARG A 65 5.27 0.11 11.18
N SER A 66 6.27 -0.78 11.24
CA SER A 66 7.68 -0.39 11.30
C SER A 66 8.08 0.41 10.06
N ILE A 67 7.78 -0.10 8.86
CA ILE A 67 8.02 0.58 7.58
C ILE A 67 7.36 1.97 7.56
N ARG A 68 6.08 2.06 7.94
CA ARG A 68 5.35 3.34 7.99
C ARG A 68 6.02 4.33 8.94
N ASN A 69 6.38 3.89 10.16
CA ASN A 69 6.98 4.77 11.16
C ASN A 69 8.35 5.29 10.69
N ALA A 70 9.20 4.41 10.16
CA ALA A 70 10.50 4.80 9.61
C ALA A 70 10.35 5.76 8.41
N TRP A 71 9.34 5.57 7.56
CA TRP A 71 9.05 6.47 6.45
C TRP A 71 8.57 7.85 6.92
N ILE A 72 7.74 7.93 7.96
CA ILE A 72 7.27 9.22 8.51
C ILE A 72 8.44 10.10 8.98
N ASP A 73 9.50 9.49 9.54
CA ASP A 73 10.69 10.21 9.98
C ASP A 73 11.55 10.73 8.81
N ALA A 74 11.39 10.15 7.61
CA ALA A 74 12.18 10.53 6.43
C ALA A 74 11.42 10.34 5.10
N PRO A 75 10.33 11.09 4.86
CA PRO A 75 9.37 10.80 3.80
C PRO A 75 9.91 11.09 2.39
N ALA A 76 11.01 11.85 2.28
CA ALA A 76 11.71 12.10 1.01
C ALA A 76 12.62 10.92 0.57
N ARG A 77 12.77 9.88 1.40
CA ARG A 77 13.53 8.67 1.08
C ARG A 77 12.58 7.50 0.81
N PRO A 78 13.00 6.50 0.00
CA PRO A 78 12.27 5.26 -0.11
C PRO A 78 12.04 4.61 1.28
N PRO A 79 10.93 3.88 1.49
CA PRO A 79 10.69 3.16 2.72
C PRO A 79 11.83 2.18 3.02
N ALA A 80 12.33 2.21 4.25
CA ALA A 80 13.35 1.27 4.73
C ALA A 80 12.69 -0.05 5.20
N ASP A 81 13.53 -1.05 5.48
CA ASP A 81 13.15 -2.30 6.16
C ASP A 81 12.04 -3.12 5.50
N VAL A 82 11.79 -2.91 4.21
CA VAL A 82 10.76 -3.63 3.45
C VAL A 82 10.98 -5.14 3.37
N ALA A 83 12.21 -5.62 3.64
CA ALA A 83 12.54 -7.05 3.66
C ALA A 83 11.78 -7.84 4.73
N CYS A 84 11.22 -7.19 5.77
CA CYS A 84 10.37 -7.89 6.73
C CYS A 84 9.04 -8.38 6.11
N LEU A 85 8.64 -7.84 4.94
CA LEU A 85 7.43 -8.27 4.24
C LEU A 85 7.56 -9.71 3.73
N ASP A 86 8.77 -10.15 3.38
CA ASP A 86 9.06 -11.52 2.96
C ASP A 86 8.88 -12.54 4.09
N GLY A 87 8.92 -12.07 5.34
CA GLY A 87 8.73 -12.90 6.53
C GLY A 87 7.29 -13.01 7.02
N ILE A 88 6.32 -12.41 6.30
CA ILE A 88 4.91 -12.47 6.69
C ILE A 88 4.37 -13.86 6.32
N PRO A 89 3.98 -14.69 7.30
CA PRO A 89 3.54 -16.05 7.05
C PRO A 89 2.27 -16.09 6.20
N ASP A 90 2.13 -17.16 5.42
CA ASP A 90 0.91 -17.44 4.66
C ASP A 90 -0.28 -17.67 5.57
N ILE A 91 -1.48 -17.32 5.07
CA ILE A 91 -2.71 -17.69 5.75
C ILE A 91 -2.90 -19.19 5.60
N GLU A 92 -2.73 -19.91 6.72
CA GLU A 92 -3.12 -21.31 6.82
C GLU A 92 -4.66 -21.38 6.89
N LEU A 93 -5.29 -21.60 5.74
CA LEU A 93 -6.72 -21.87 5.71
C LEU A 93 -6.92 -23.30 6.23
N ALA A 94 -7.46 -23.42 7.45
CA ALA A 94 -7.91 -24.70 7.97
C ALA A 94 -8.89 -25.34 6.95
N PRO A 95 -8.77 -26.66 6.67
CA PRO A 95 -9.57 -27.35 5.66
C PRO A 95 -11.06 -27.38 5.98
#